data_AF-A0A222PBB0-F1
#
_entry.id   AF-A0A222PBB0-F1
#
_cell.length_a   1.000
_cell.length_b   1.000
_cell.length_c   1.000
_cell.angle_alpha   90.00
_cell.angle_beta   90.00
_cell.angle_gamma   90.00
#
_symmetry.space_group_name_H-M   'P 1'
#
loop_
_entity.id
_entity.type
_entity.pdbx_description
1 polymer ?
#
loop_
_entity_poly.entity_id
_entity_poly.type
_entity_poly.pdbx_seq_one_letter_code
_entity_poly.pdbx_strand_id
1 'polypeptide(L)'
;MKKFFLILAVFLMNIKIYGFTQKEKIQSTLSKIGIKQEIIDETIKLNYEIRDTQYFEDDEKIISQRIEKLKKLFGKDERNYIISQDLITIFGEKLGENYKHYLNLFIKYTPYEYEKIFSKMIYSLDNGEVSNFQNYMNQISKTYKNTPVIIELAKLFTINNFEEKQIQTEKVLNLLKEEKDREKIGVSDEEYHFMRLTYFLNKIRNYYDNGEIEKAVSEYLKNVNTTKVSDEVKNYNLRAEVILYFNVVLMNEQISDELKKAVNISSLEDTWVASKIKEETEKDSKFLDKMLQ
;
A
#
# COMPACT_ATOMS: atom_id res chain seq x y z
N MET A 1 -9.57 11.45 11.22
CA MET A 1 -9.19 10.33 12.12
C MET A 1 -9.76 8.97 11.70
N LYS A 2 -11.05 8.79 11.37
CA LYS A 2 -11.56 7.46 10.93
C LYS A 2 -10.90 6.86 9.66
N LYS A 3 -10.40 7.71 8.75
CA LYS A 3 -9.93 7.30 7.40
C LYS A 3 -8.65 6.45 7.36
N PHE A 4 -7.87 6.39 8.44
CA PHE A 4 -6.51 5.81 8.45
C PHE A 4 -6.43 4.27 8.60
N PHE A 5 -7.52 3.56 8.30
CA PHE A 5 -7.64 2.13 8.56
C PHE A 5 -7.89 1.28 7.30
N LEU A 6 -8.59 1.77 6.28
CA LEU A 6 -9.02 0.96 5.10
C LEU A 6 -7.86 0.31 4.29
N ILE A 7 -6.63 0.73 4.54
CA ILE A 7 -5.40 0.51 3.74
C ILE A 7 -4.79 -0.90 3.93
N LEU A 8 -5.57 -1.86 4.44
CA LEU A 8 -5.05 -3.21 4.73
C LEU A 8 -6.04 -4.35 4.47
N ALA A 9 -6.81 -4.20 3.39
CA ALA A 9 -7.35 -5.31 2.63
C ALA A 9 -6.87 -5.17 1.18
N VAL A 10 -6.51 -6.30 0.54
CA VAL A 10 -7.06 -6.77 -0.75
C VAL A 10 -6.08 -7.61 -1.61
N PHE A 11 -6.60 -8.73 -2.12
CA PHE A 11 -6.12 -9.70 -3.12
C PHE A 11 -4.84 -10.50 -2.84
N LEU A 12 -4.76 -11.62 -3.58
CA LEU A 12 -3.85 -12.78 -3.74
C LEU A 12 -3.80 -13.10 -5.26
N MET A 13 -3.28 -14.18 -5.90
CA MET A 13 -2.44 -15.40 -5.69
C MET A 13 -2.05 -15.88 -7.13
N ASN A 14 -0.89 -16.54 -7.33
CA ASN A 14 -0.64 -17.72 -8.23
C ASN A 14 0.41 -17.62 -9.36
N ILE A 15 1.65 -17.94 -9.00
CA ILE A 15 2.62 -18.83 -9.70
C ILE A 15 2.80 -18.68 -11.23
N LYS A 16 3.94 -18.10 -11.66
CA LYS A 16 5.17 -18.91 -11.87
C LYS A 16 6.44 -18.13 -12.28
N ILE A 17 7.46 -18.20 -11.40
CA ILE A 17 8.90 -18.14 -11.72
C ILE A 17 9.42 -16.78 -12.23
N TYR A 18 8.83 -15.67 -11.77
CA TYR A 18 9.60 -14.56 -11.18
C TYR A 18 8.92 -14.17 -9.85
N GLY A 19 9.32 -13.07 -9.21
CA GLY A 19 8.82 -12.71 -7.87
C GLY A 19 7.37 -12.20 -7.91
N PHE A 20 6.59 -12.47 -6.87
CA PHE A 20 5.14 -12.18 -6.79
C PHE A 20 4.78 -10.67 -6.78
N THR A 21 4.90 -10.05 -7.96
CA THR A 21 4.57 -8.64 -8.23
C THR A 21 3.07 -8.38 -8.37
N GLN A 22 2.67 -7.13 -8.25
CA GLN A 22 1.32 -6.64 -8.51
C GLN A 22 0.86 -7.01 -9.93
N LYS A 23 1.77 -6.95 -10.91
CA LYS A 23 1.53 -7.41 -12.28
C LYS A 23 1.22 -8.90 -12.36
N GLU A 24 2.02 -9.76 -11.73
CA GLU A 24 1.78 -11.21 -11.71
C GLU A 24 0.49 -11.57 -10.95
N LYS A 25 0.22 -10.87 -9.85
CA LYS A 25 -1.03 -10.94 -9.07
C LYS A 25 -2.26 -10.62 -9.92
N ILE A 26 -2.25 -9.54 -10.69
CA ILE A 26 -3.34 -9.19 -11.62
C ILE A 26 -3.44 -10.22 -12.76
N GLN A 27 -2.32 -10.58 -13.39
CA GLN A 27 -2.27 -11.51 -14.52
C GLN A 27 -2.85 -12.89 -14.16
N SER A 28 -2.30 -13.52 -13.13
CA SER A 28 -2.60 -14.91 -12.74
C SER A 28 -4.07 -15.10 -12.35
N THR A 29 -4.71 -14.08 -11.81
CA THR A 29 -6.02 -14.19 -11.19
C THR A 29 -7.17 -13.85 -12.13
N LEU A 30 -7.05 -12.75 -12.88
CA LEU A 30 -8.02 -12.40 -13.90
C LEU A 30 -8.03 -13.45 -15.04
N SER A 31 -6.87 -14.04 -15.35
CA SER A 31 -6.78 -15.20 -16.26
C SER A 31 -7.57 -16.40 -15.76
N LYS A 32 -7.50 -16.72 -14.45
CA LYS A 32 -8.18 -17.88 -13.84
C LYS A 32 -9.71 -17.80 -13.88
N ILE A 33 -10.27 -16.59 -13.89
CA ILE A 33 -11.71 -16.36 -14.06
C ILE A 33 -12.12 -16.11 -15.53
N GLY A 34 -11.19 -16.25 -16.48
CA GLY A 34 -11.44 -16.18 -17.91
C GLY A 34 -11.71 -14.77 -18.43
N ILE A 35 -11.04 -13.76 -17.88
CA ILE A 35 -10.96 -12.41 -18.45
C ILE A 35 -9.91 -12.42 -19.56
N LYS A 36 -10.14 -11.66 -20.63
CA LYS A 36 -9.25 -11.60 -21.79
C LYS A 36 -7.95 -10.84 -21.49
N GLN A 37 -6.84 -11.26 -22.09
CA GLN A 37 -5.53 -10.61 -21.94
C GLN A 37 -5.58 -9.09 -22.23
N GLU A 38 -6.28 -8.66 -23.28
CA GLU A 38 -6.47 -7.23 -23.62
C GLU A 38 -7.04 -6.39 -22.45
N ILE A 39 -7.91 -6.97 -21.62
CA ILE A 39 -8.47 -6.31 -20.43
C ILE A 39 -7.47 -6.38 -19.25
N ILE A 40 -6.70 -7.46 -19.14
CA ILE A 40 -5.67 -7.65 -18.10
C ILE A 40 -4.53 -6.65 -18.29
N ASP A 41 -4.04 -6.47 -19.52
CA ASP A 41 -2.98 -5.50 -19.86
C ASP A 41 -3.40 -4.05 -19.56
N GLU A 42 -4.64 -3.68 -19.90
CA GLU A 42 -5.23 -2.39 -19.53
C GLU A 42 -5.38 -2.24 -18.01
N THR A 43 -5.68 -3.33 -17.29
CA THR A 43 -5.84 -3.33 -15.83
C THR A 43 -4.51 -3.12 -15.12
N ILE A 44 -3.45 -3.83 -15.53
CA ILE A 44 -2.09 -3.63 -15.02
C ILE A 44 -1.66 -2.17 -15.23
N LYS A 45 -1.85 -1.64 -16.44
CA LYS A 45 -1.50 -0.26 -16.76
C LYS A 45 -2.27 0.76 -15.92
N LEU A 46 -3.58 0.58 -15.77
CA LEU A 46 -4.42 1.52 -15.02
C LEU A 46 -4.14 1.45 -13.51
N ASN A 47 -3.98 0.26 -12.94
CA ASN A 47 -3.63 0.07 -11.54
C ASN A 47 -2.30 0.79 -11.20
N TYR A 48 -1.29 0.68 -12.07
CA TYR A 48 -0.04 1.45 -11.92
C TYR A 48 -0.28 2.97 -12.07
N GLU A 49 -1.21 3.44 -12.91
CA GLU A 49 -1.52 4.87 -13.10
C GLU A 49 -2.20 5.54 -11.88
N ILE A 50 -2.86 4.76 -11.02
CA ILE A 50 -3.72 5.28 -9.93
C ILE A 50 -3.27 4.90 -8.52
N ARG A 51 -2.34 3.96 -8.37
CA ARG A 51 -1.86 3.36 -7.10
C ARG A 51 -1.61 4.33 -5.94
N ASP A 52 -1.24 5.57 -6.24
CA ASP A 52 -0.82 6.60 -5.28
C ASP A 52 -1.89 7.69 -5.05
N THR A 53 -2.95 7.71 -5.86
CA THR A 53 -4.01 8.74 -5.87
C THR A 53 -4.64 8.99 -4.50
N GLN A 54 -4.84 7.95 -3.69
CA GLN A 54 -5.50 8.05 -2.38
C GLN A 54 -4.76 8.95 -1.37
N TYR A 55 -3.45 9.16 -1.57
CA TYR A 55 -2.57 9.80 -0.60
C TYR A 55 -2.03 11.15 -1.06
N PHE A 56 -2.00 11.38 -2.37
CA PHE A 56 -1.23 12.46 -3.02
C PHE A 56 -1.94 13.01 -4.29
N GLU A 57 -3.28 13.04 -4.27
CA GLU A 57 -4.09 13.67 -5.32
C GLU A 57 -5.37 14.26 -4.71
N ASP A 58 -5.49 15.59 -4.77
CA ASP A 58 -6.67 16.34 -4.32
C ASP A 58 -7.41 17.05 -5.48
N ASP A 59 -6.92 17.03 -6.74
CA ASP A 59 -7.70 17.59 -7.86
C ASP A 59 -8.88 16.67 -8.22
N GLU A 60 -10.07 17.08 -7.79
CA GLU A 60 -11.35 16.45 -8.10
C GLU A 60 -11.54 16.12 -9.61
N LYS A 61 -10.91 16.86 -10.52
CA LYS A 61 -10.93 16.57 -11.96
C LYS A 61 -10.09 15.36 -12.32
N ILE A 62 -8.89 15.23 -11.74
CA ILE A 62 -8.00 14.08 -11.97
C ILE A 62 -8.57 12.84 -11.30
N ILE A 63 -9.09 12.98 -10.07
CA ILE A 63 -9.87 11.96 -9.35
C ILE A 63 -11.04 11.48 -10.22
N SER A 64 -11.87 12.40 -10.73
CA SER A 64 -13.01 12.05 -11.59
C SER A 64 -12.58 11.35 -12.88
N GLN A 65 -11.50 11.80 -13.53
CA GLN A 65 -10.97 11.14 -14.73
C GLN A 65 -10.45 9.72 -14.44
N ARG A 66 -9.76 9.51 -13.32
CA ARG A 66 -9.31 8.18 -12.88
C ARG A 66 -10.49 7.24 -12.57
N ILE A 67 -11.55 7.75 -11.91
CA ILE A 67 -12.80 7.01 -11.67
C ILE A 67 -13.50 6.63 -12.99
N GLU A 68 -13.60 7.53 -13.96
CA GLU A 68 -14.22 7.21 -15.25
C GLU A 68 -13.37 6.25 -16.12
N LYS A 69 -12.03 6.30 -16.02
CA LYS A 69 -11.16 5.27 -16.61
C LYS A 69 -11.45 3.89 -16.01
N LEU A 70 -11.55 3.80 -14.68
CA LEU A 70 -11.91 2.57 -13.97
C LEU A 70 -13.27 2.05 -14.42
N LYS A 71 -14.33 2.87 -14.37
CA LYS A 71 -15.68 2.47 -14.82
C LYS A 71 -15.71 2.01 -16.28
N LYS A 72 -14.98 2.68 -17.18
CA LYS A 72 -14.90 2.31 -18.59
C LYS A 72 -14.20 0.96 -18.82
N LEU A 73 -13.19 0.64 -18.02
CA LEU A 73 -12.51 -0.66 -18.06
C LEU A 73 -13.34 -1.76 -17.39
N PHE A 74 -14.02 -1.46 -16.28
CA PHE A 74 -15.00 -2.33 -15.63
C PHE A 74 -16.10 -2.76 -16.60
N GLY A 75 -16.66 -1.81 -17.37
CA GLY A 75 -17.70 -2.08 -18.37
C GLY A 75 -17.27 -2.98 -19.55
N LYS A 76 -15.99 -3.37 -19.65
CA LYS A 76 -15.54 -4.41 -20.59
C LYS A 76 -15.75 -5.83 -20.04
N ASP A 77 -15.65 -6.00 -18.73
CA ASP A 77 -15.90 -7.26 -18.03
C ASP A 77 -16.12 -7.04 -16.53
N GLU A 78 -17.37 -7.12 -16.07
CA GLU A 78 -17.74 -6.90 -14.66
C GLU A 78 -17.09 -7.90 -13.68
N ARG A 79 -16.51 -8.99 -14.19
CA ARG A 79 -15.75 -9.96 -13.39
C ARG A 79 -14.39 -9.42 -12.97
N ASN A 80 -13.96 -8.28 -13.53
CA ASN A 80 -12.68 -7.65 -13.22
C ASN A 80 -12.69 -7.05 -11.81
N TYR A 81 -12.27 -7.89 -10.85
CA TYR A 81 -12.28 -7.57 -9.45
C TYR A 81 -11.28 -6.47 -9.06
N ILE A 82 -10.19 -6.28 -9.83
CA ILE A 82 -9.12 -5.30 -9.52
C ILE A 82 -9.71 -3.90 -9.61
N ILE A 83 -10.48 -3.67 -10.67
CA ILE A 83 -11.20 -2.41 -10.87
C ILE A 83 -12.26 -2.20 -9.79
N SER A 84 -12.89 -3.27 -9.27
CA SER A 84 -13.82 -3.19 -8.15
C SER A 84 -13.13 -2.86 -6.81
N GLN A 85 -11.91 -3.36 -6.57
CA GLN A 85 -11.03 -2.92 -5.47
C GLN A 85 -10.69 -1.45 -5.63
N ASP A 86 -10.04 -1.08 -6.73
CA ASP A 86 -9.44 0.23 -6.89
C ASP A 86 -10.50 1.34 -6.72
N LEU A 87 -11.73 1.08 -7.18
CA LEU A 87 -12.89 1.93 -6.89
C LEU A 87 -13.21 2.03 -5.39
N ILE A 88 -13.32 0.92 -4.63
CA ILE A 88 -13.68 0.98 -3.20
C ILE A 88 -12.54 1.38 -2.26
N THR A 89 -11.28 1.07 -2.57
CA THR A 89 -10.12 1.36 -1.70
C THR A 89 -9.58 2.76 -1.93
N ILE A 90 -9.30 3.13 -3.18
CA ILE A 90 -8.69 4.42 -3.56
C ILE A 90 -9.76 5.52 -3.60
N PHE A 91 -10.95 5.20 -4.12
CA PHE A 91 -12.00 6.19 -4.41
C PHE A 91 -13.27 6.05 -3.56
N GLY A 92 -13.28 5.20 -2.53
CA GLY A 92 -14.50 4.76 -1.85
C GLY A 92 -15.46 5.88 -1.41
N GLU A 93 -14.92 6.96 -0.82
CA GLU A 93 -15.72 8.13 -0.38
C GLU A 93 -16.35 8.90 -1.54
N LYS A 94 -15.76 8.86 -2.74
CA LYS A 94 -16.22 9.55 -3.95
C LYS A 94 -17.32 8.76 -4.70
N LEU A 95 -17.57 7.50 -4.34
CA LEU A 95 -18.55 6.64 -5.02
C LEU A 95 -20.00 6.87 -4.57
N GLY A 96 -20.21 7.37 -3.35
CA GLY A 96 -21.52 7.45 -2.73
C GLY A 96 -22.24 6.10 -2.70
N GLU A 97 -23.50 6.05 -3.11
CA GLU A 97 -24.32 4.82 -3.15
C GLU A 97 -23.69 3.69 -3.99
N ASN A 98 -22.88 4.03 -5.01
CA ASN A 98 -22.21 3.05 -5.88
C ASN A 98 -21.16 2.21 -5.14
N TYR A 99 -20.67 2.66 -3.97
CA TYR A 99 -19.72 1.92 -3.16
C TYR A 99 -20.19 0.48 -2.88
N LYS A 100 -21.48 0.33 -2.54
CA LYS A 100 -22.09 -0.96 -2.20
C LYS A 100 -22.22 -1.89 -3.42
N HIS A 101 -22.35 -1.34 -4.63
CA HIS A 101 -22.34 -2.12 -5.87
C HIS A 101 -20.96 -2.73 -6.12
N TYR A 102 -19.90 -1.91 -6.12
CA TYR A 102 -18.54 -2.40 -6.33
C TYR A 102 -18.03 -3.30 -5.19
N LEU A 103 -18.41 -3.04 -3.93
CA LEU A 103 -18.14 -3.94 -2.80
C LEU A 103 -18.77 -5.34 -3.01
N ASN A 104 -20.02 -5.41 -3.50
CA ASN A 104 -20.66 -6.70 -3.76
C ASN A 104 -20.00 -7.46 -4.91
N LEU A 105 -19.57 -6.77 -5.97
CA LEU A 105 -18.82 -7.34 -7.09
C LEU A 105 -17.43 -7.84 -6.66
N PHE A 106 -16.73 -7.03 -5.87
CA PHE A 106 -15.49 -7.41 -5.18
C PHE A 106 -15.68 -8.71 -4.37
N ILE A 107 -16.68 -8.77 -3.48
CA ILE A 107 -16.96 -9.97 -2.65
C ILE A 107 -17.33 -11.18 -3.53
N LYS A 108 -18.02 -10.97 -4.66
CA LYS A 108 -18.42 -12.04 -5.58
C LYS A 108 -17.24 -12.64 -6.34
N TYR A 109 -16.32 -11.80 -6.81
CA TYR A 109 -15.26 -12.22 -7.75
C TYR A 109 -13.86 -12.29 -7.14
N THR A 110 -13.61 -11.75 -5.93
CA THR A 110 -12.35 -12.04 -5.21
C THR A 110 -12.21 -13.56 -5.06
N PRO A 111 -11.08 -14.16 -5.45
CA PRO A 111 -10.83 -15.59 -5.23
C PRO A 111 -10.53 -15.93 -3.76
N TYR A 112 -10.66 -14.97 -2.83
CA TYR A 112 -10.09 -15.07 -1.49
C TYR A 112 -11.15 -14.91 -0.40
N GLU A 113 -11.48 -16.04 0.21
CA GLU A 113 -12.48 -16.14 1.27
C GLU A 113 -12.17 -15.29 2.50
N TYR A 114 -10.89 -14.95 2.74
CA TYR A 114 -10.53 -14.08 3.86
C TYR A 114 -11.00 -12.65 3.61
N GLU A 115 -10.78 -12.11 2.42
CA GLU A 115 -11.24 -10.78 2.00
C GLU A 115 -12.77 -10.68 1.94
N LYS A 116 -13.47 -11.75 1.55
CA LYS A 116 -14.95 -11.79 1.57
C LYS A 116 -15.52 -11.61 2.98
N ILE A 117 -14.77 -12.01 4.01
CA ILE A 117 -15.13 -11.79 5.42
C ILE A 117 -14.59 -10.43 5.87
N PHE A 118 -13.37 -10.07 5.45
CA PHE A 118 -12.69 -8.82 5.80
C PHE A 118 -13.44 -7.59 5.32
N SER A 119 -13.83 -7.50 4.04
CA SER A 119 -14.54 -6.34 3.51
C SER A 119 -15.97 -6.21 4.08
N LYS A 120 -16.57 -7.30 4.56
CA LYS A 120 -17.80 -7.26 5.36
C LYS A 120 -17.55 -6.76 6.79
N MET A 121 -16.46 -7.20 7.42
CA MET A 121 -16.00 -6.68 8.71
C MET A 121 -15.81 -5.16 8.65
N ILE A 122 -15.06 -4.67 7.65
CA ILE A 122 -14.78 -3.23 7.49
C ILE A 122 -16.06 -2.45 7.17
N TYR A 123 -16.89 -2.93 6.23
CA TYR A 123 -18.18 -2.31 5.95
C TYR A 123 -19.08 -2.19 7.19
N SER A 124 -19.15 -3.23 8.02
CA SER A 124 -19.88 -3.18 9.30
C SER A 124 -19.25 -2.21 10.31
N LEU A 125 -17.92 -2.06 10.35
CA LEU A 125 -17.25 -1.07 11.19
C LEU A 125 -17.59 0.37 10.77
N ASP A 126 -17.52 0.66 9.46
CA ASP A 126 -17.78 1.98 8.90
C ASP A 126 -19.23 2.43 9.10
N ASN A 127 -20.18 1.50 8.98
CA ASN A 127 -21.61 1.72 9.24
C ASN A 127 -21.98 1.69 10.74
N GLY A 128 -21.02 1.43 11.65
CA GLY A 128 -21.27 1.37 13.09
C GLY A 128 -21.99 0.10 13.59
N GLU A 129 -22.08 -0.94 12.77
CA GLU A 129 -22.69 -2.24 13.09
C GLU A 129 -21.75 -3.10 13.97
N VAL A 130 -21.45 -2.62 15.19
CA VAL A 130 -20.44 -3.21 16.10
C VAL A 130 -20.62 -4.72 16.30
N SER A 131 -21.87 -5.19 16.44
CA SER A 131 -22.17 -6.62 16.59
C SER A 131 -21.80 -7.46 15.35
N ASN A 132 -22.00 -6.92 14.15
CA ASN A 132 -21.63 -7.59 12.90
C ASN A 132 -20.10 -7.58 12.72
N PHE A 133 -19.45 -6.44 12.99
CA PHE A 133 -17.99 -6.33 13.02
C PHE A 133 -17.36 -7.37 13.96
N GLN A 134 -17.85 -7.48 15.20
CA GLN A 134 -17.38 -8.47 16.18
C GLN A 134 -17.63 -9.91 15.71
N ASN A 135 -18.76 -10.19 15.05
CA ASN A 135 -19.04 -11.51 14.48
C ASN A 135 -18.03 -11.89 13.38
N TYR A 136 -17.76 -10.99 12.44
CA TYR A 136 -16.77 -11.22 11.38
C TYR A 136 -15.33 -11.33 11.92
N MET A 137 -14.94 -10.53 12.92
CA MET A 137 -13.64 -10.64 13.59
C MET A 137 -13.48 -12.00 14.30
N ASN A 138 -14.55 -12.50 14.95
CA ASN A 138 -14.59 -13.84 15.52
C ASN A 138 -14.54 -14.95 14.44
N GLN A 139 -15.18 -14.73 13.28
CA GLN A 139 -15.13 -15.64 12.14
C GLN A 139 -13.71 -15.74 11.58
N ILE A 140 -13.04 -14.60 11.35
CA ILE A 140 -11.63 -14.54 10.93
C ILE A 140 -10.75 -15.33 11.92
N SER A 141 -10.89 -15.06 13.21
CA SER A 141 -10.09 -15.69 14.27
C SER A 141 -10.27 -17.22 14.32
N LYS A 142 -11.48 -17.72 14.03
CA LYS A 142 -11.78 -19.16 14.01
C LYS A 142 -11.32 -19.84 12.72
N THR A 143 -11.60 -19.25 11.56
CA THR A 143 -11.28 -19.81 10.25
C THR A 143 -9.78 -19.79 9.96
N TYR A 144 -9.10 -18.68 10.27
CA TYR A 144 -7.70 -18.46 9.92
C TYR A 144 -6.71 -18.69 11.08
N LYS A 145 -7.10 -19.47 12.09
CA LYS A 145 -6.25 -19.85 13.23
C LYS A 145 -4.87 -20.43 12.85
N ASN A 146 -4.77 -21.06 11.67
CA ASN A 146 -3.53 -21.65 11.13
C ASN A 146 -2.81 -20.74 10.11
N THR A 147 -3.25 -19.48 9.96
CA THR A 147 -2.64 -18.46 9.10
C THR A 147 -2.60 -17.13 9.89
N PRO A 148 -1.68 -17.01 10.88
CA PRO A 148 -1.75 -15.96 11.90
C PRO A 148 -1.81 -14.54 11.32
N VAL A 149 -1.10 -14.28 10.22
CA VAL A 149 -1.08 -12.97 9.56
C VAL A 149 -2.49 -12.42 9.28
N ILE A 150 -3.44 -13.22 8.80
CA ILE A 150 -4.81 -12.74 8.51
C ILE A 150 -5.51 -12.21 9.79
N ILE A 151 -5.24 -12.84 10.94
CA ILE A 151 -5.77 -12.40 12.25
C ILE A 151 -5.06 -11.12 12.71
N GLU A 152 -3.76 -11.01 12.50
CA GLU A 152 -2.96 -9.83 12.86
C GLU A 152 -3.26 -8.61 11.94
N LEU A 153 -3.55 -8.83 10.65
CA LEU A 153 -4.08 -7.82 9.72
C LEU A 153 -5.42 -7.27 10.24
N ALA A 154 -6.34 -8.16 10.63
CA ALA A 154 -7.67 -7.78 11.11
C ALA A 154 -7.61 -6.96 12.43
N LYS A 155 -6.65 -7.28 13.31
CA LYS A 155 -6.42 -6.51 14.55
C LYS A 155 -6.00 -5.06 14.30
N LEU A 156 -5.32 -4.74 13.20
CA LEU A 156 -4.92 -3.36 12.89
C LEU A 156 -6.09 -2.38 12.74
N PHE A 157 -7.33 -2.88 12.61
CA PHE A 157 -8.58 -2.12 12.57
C PHE A 157 -9.23 -1.93 13.96
N THR A 158 -8.78 -2.66 14.97
CA THR A 158 -9.24 -2.51 16.37
C THR A 158 -8.38 -1.56 17.20
N ILE A 159 -7.14 -1.29 16.75
CA ILE A 159 -6.13 -0.57 17.53
C ILE A 159 -6.14 0.92 17.18
N ASN A 160 -6.54 1.75 18.14
CA ASN A 160 -6.54 3.22 18.01
C ASN A 160 -5.25 3.87 18.54
N ASN A 161 -4.48 3.20 19.40
CA ASN A 161 -3.21 3.70 19.91
C ASN A 161 -2.11 3.55 18.84
N PHE A 162 -1.29 4.60 18.66
CA PHE A 162 -0.25 4.62 17.63
C PHE A 162 0.89 3.63 17.89
N GLU A 163 1.40 3.54 19.12
CA GLU A 163 2.48 2.62 19.51
C GLU A 163 2.05 1.16 19.38
N GLU A 164 0.85 0.83 19.87
CA GLU A 164 0.24 -0.49 19.70
C GLU A 164 0.07 -0.84 18.21
N LYS A 165 -0.38 0.11 17.38
CA LYS A 165 -0.56 -0.09 15.94
C LYS A 165 0.78 -0.27 15.24
N GLN A 166 1.83 0.42 15.68
CA GLN A 166 3.19 0.29 15.18
C GLN A 166 3.77 -1.10 15.49
N ILE A 167 3.63 -1.57 16.75
CA ILE A 167 4.03 -2.93 17.17
C ILE A 167 3.25 -4.00 16.40
N GLN A 168 1.93 -3.81 16.24
CA GLN A 168 1.09 -4.74 15.49
C GLN A 168 1.46 -4.78 13.99
N THR A 169 1.86 -3.64 13.42
CA THR A 169 2.34 -3.54 12.02
C THR A 169 3.69 -4.24 11.87
N GLU A 170 4.62 -4.07 12.81
CA GLU A 170 5.90 -4.80 12.82
C GLU A 170 5.70 -6.32 12.87
N LYS A 171 4.73 -6.78 13.67
CA LYS A 171 4.37 -8.20 13.74
C LYS A 171 3.79 -8.72 12.42
N VAL A 172 2.96 -7.93 11.73
CA VAL A 172 2.46 -8.25 10.37
C VAL A 172 3.61 -8.30 9.36
N LEU A 173 4.53 -7.32 9.40
CA LEU A 173 5.69 -7.26 8.50
C LEU A 173 6.63 -8.45 8.66
N ASN A 174 6.86 -8.89 9.91
CA ASN A 174 7.66 -10.09 10.19
C ASN A 174 6.98 -11.38 9.72
N LEU A 175 5.64 -11.47 9.78
CA LEU A 175 4.87 -12.60 9.25
C LEU A 175 4.79 -12.63 7.71
N LEU A 176 5.13 -11.52 7.03
CA LEU A 176 5.12 -11.37 5.56
C LEU A 176 6.52 -11.24 4.95
N LYS A 177 7.56 -11.51 5.74
CA LYS A 177 8.96 -11.42 5.31
C LYS A 177 9.28 -12.36 4.15
N GLU A 178 8.76 -13.57 4.19
CA GLU A 178 9.00 -14.60 3.18
C GLU A 178 7.96 -14.53 2.05
N GLU A 179 8.41 -14.59 0.81
CA GLU A 179 7.55 -14.46 -0.38
C GLU A 179 6.44 -15.53 -0.45
N LYS A 180 6.72 -16.75 0.00
CA LYS A 180 5.71 -17.84 0.08
C LYS A 180 4.52 -17.50 1.01
N ASP A 181 4.76 -16.72 2.06
CA ASP A 181 3.73 -16.33 3.04
C ASP A 181 2.98 -15.09 2.56
N ARG A 182 3.65 -14.26 1.74
CA ARG A 182 3.01 -13.27 0.86
C ARG A 182 2.11 -13.95 -0.18
N GLU A 183 2.61 -14.83 -1.06
CA GLU A 183 1.79 -15.52 -2.08
C GLU A 183 0.66 -16.38 -1.48
N LYS A 184 0.73 -16.73 -0.19
CA LYS A 184 -0.35 -17.42 0.54
C LYS A 184 -1.50 -16.49 0.99
N ILE A 185 -1.24 -15.21 1.29
CA ILE A 185 -2.28 -14.26 1.79
C ILE A 185 -2.41 -12.93 1.03
N GLY A 186 -1.50 -12.64 0.11
CA GLY A 186 -1.78 -12.02 -1.19
C GLY A 186 -1.17 -10.67 -1.45
N VAL A 187 -0.59 -10.12 -0.40
CA VAL A 187 0.27 -8.95 -0.43
C VAL A 187 1.32 -9.15 -1.51
N SER A 188 1.31 -8.34 -2.57
CA SER A 188 2.38 -8.32 -3.56
C SER A 188 3.67 -7.76 -2.95
N ASP A 189 4.81 -7.95 -3.62
CA ASP A 189 6.06 -7.33 -3.16
C ASP A 189 5.97 -5.80 -3.10
N GLU A 190 5.20 -5.19 -4.00
CA GLU A 190 4.84 -3.77 -4.01
C GLU A 190 4.06 -3.35 -2.76
N GLU A 191 2.98 -4.05 -2.43
CA GLU A 191 2.12 -3.77 -1.27
C GLU A 191 2.86 -4.03 0.06
N TYR A 192 3.70 -5.06 0.11
CA TYR A 192 4.54 -5.36 1.26
C TYR A 192 5.59 -4.25 1.48
N HIS A 193 6.24 -3.80 0.41
CA HIS A 193 7.21 -2.72 0.49
C HIS A 193 6.55 -1.39 0.85
N PHE A 194 5.35 -1.08 0.33
CA PHE A 194 4.57 0.09 0.75
C PHE A 194 4.27 0.08 2.27
N MET A 195 3.86 -1.07 2.81
CA MET A 195 3.62 -1.24 4.24
C MET A 195 4.92 -1.07 5.06
N ARG A 196 6.09 -1.52 4.55
CA ARG A 196 7.39 -1.25 5.18
C ARG A 196 7.73 0.25 5.18
N LEU A 197 7.57 0.93 4.04
CA LEU A 197 7.85 2.36 3.92
C LEU A 197 6.96 3.18 4.88
N THR A 198 5.68 2.81 5.02
CA THR A 198 4.75 3.46 5.96
C THR A 198 5.13 3.18 7.42
N TYR A 199 5.50 1.93 7.77
CA TYR A 199 6.02 1.61 9.11
C TYR A 199 7.27 2.43 9.45
N PHE A 200 8.24 2.54 8.53
CA PHE A 200 9.45 3.32 8.78
C PHE A 200 9.18 4.82 8.81
N LEU A 201 8.32 5.38 7.95
CA LEU A 201 7.89 6.79 8.02
C LEU A 201 7.30 7.13 9.39
N ASN A 202 6.42 6.28 9.92
CA ASN A 202 5.85 6.44 11.26
C ASN A 202 6.91 6.37 12.35
N LYS A 203 7.86 5.41 12.27
CA LYS A 203 8.94 5.24 13.24
C LYS A 203 9.91 6.42 13.27
N ILE A 204 10.31 6.89 12.08
CA ILE A 204 11.22 8.01 11.85
C ILE A 204 10.59 9.32 12.33
N ARG A 205 9.30 9.55 12.03
CA ARG A 205 8.55 10.68 12.59
C ARG A 205 8.45 10.62 14.10
N ASN A 206 8.13 9.46 14.69
CA ASN A 206 8.11 9.31 16.14
C ASN A 206 9.47 9.63 16.80
N TYR A 207 10.61 9.26 16.19
CA TYR A 207 11.92 9.69 16.68
C TYR A 207 12.10 11.21 16.57
N TYR A 208 11.74 11.81 15.43
CA TYR A 208 11.82 13.27 15.21
C TYR A 208 10.94 14.07 16.19
N ASP A 209 9.68 13.67 16.38
CA ASP A 209 8.70 14.33 17.25
C ASP A 209 9.12 14.28 18.74
N ASN A 210 9.93 13.29 19.13
CA ASN A 210 10.56 13.19 20.45
C ASN A 210 11.95 13.89 20.53
N GLY A 211 12.35 14.64 19.50
CA GLY A 211 13.64 15.32 19.42
C GLY A 211 14.85 14.42 19.10
N GLU A 212 14.62 13.13 18.82
CA GLU A 212 15.65 12.14 18.54
C GLU A 212 16.09 12.15 17.06
N ILE A 213 16.31 13.33 16.50
CA ILE A 213 16.56 13.59 15.07
C ILE A 213 17.66 12.68 14.49
N GLU A 214 18.76 12.48 15.23
CA GLU A 214 19.85 11.60 14.80
C GLU A 214 19.43 10.13 14.68
N LYS A 215 18.51 9.66 15.53
CA LYS A 215 17.94 8.32 15.44
C LYS A 215 16.99 8.21 14.25
N ALA A 216 16.20 9.26 13.97
CA ALA A 216 15.32 9.32 12.80
C ALA A 216 16.12 9.14 11.50
N VAL A 217 17.21 9.90 11.31
CA VAL A 217 18.08 9.76 10.13
C VAL A 217 18.81 8.41 10.12
N SER A 218 19.33 7.95 11.27
CA SER A 218 20.00 6.66 11.36
C SER A 218 19.08 5.45 11.10
N GLU A 219 17.78 5.54 11.40
CA GLU A 219 16.81 4.47 11.18
C GLU A 219 16.57 4.28 9.67
N TYR A 220 16.43 5.39 8.92
CA TYR A 220 16.34 5.35 7.46
C TYR A 220 17.57 4.73 6.81
N LEU A 221 18.77 5.25 7.15
CA LEU A 221 20.02 4.80 6.55
C LEU A 221 20.32 3.32 6.83
N LYS A 222 19.90 2.80 7.99
CA LYS A 222 20.14 1.39 8.37
C LYS A 222 19.09 0.41 7.86
N ASN A 223 17.81 0.79 7.84
CA ASN A 223 16.70 -0.16 7.66
C ASN A 223 15.84 0.08 6.41
N VAL A 224 15.87 1.29 5.84
CA VAL A 224 15.16 1.62 4.59
C VAL A 224 16.11 1.48 3.41
N ASN A 225 17.18 2.29 3.33
CA ASN A 225 18.11 2.32 2.20
C ASN A 225 18.77 0.95 1.90
N THR A 226 19.06 0.16 2.94
CA THR A 226 19.66 -1.18 2.83
C THR A 226 18.70 -2.25 2.28
N THR A 227 17.42 -1.92 2.09
CA THR A 227 16.40 -2.86 1.59
C THR A 227 16.75 -3.34 0.19
N LYS A 228 16.92 -4.65 0.03
CA LYS A 228 17.01 -5.31 -1.28
C LYS A 228 15.61 -5.68 -1.78
N VAL A 229 15.06 -4.85 -2.65
CA VAL A 229 13.86 -5.09 -3.48
C VAL A 229 14.18 -4.74 -4.93
N SER A 230 13.40 -5.26 -5.88
CA SER A 230 13.59 -5.01 -7.31
C SER A 230 13.31 -3.55 -7.69
N ASP A 231 13.89 -3.09 -8.80
CA ASP A 231 13.59 -1.75 -9.31
C ASP A 231 12.12 -1.61 -9.75
N GLU A 232 11.41 -2.68 -10.12
CA GLU A 232 9.96 -2.62 -10.35
C GLU A 232 9.21 -2.25 -9.06
N VAL A 233 9.51 -2.94 -7.95
CA VAL A 233 8.89 -2.68 -6.63
C VAL A 233 9.18 -1.27 -6.12
N LYS A 234 10.40 -0.75 -6.36
CA LYS A 234 10.75 0.63 -6.01
C LYS A 234 10.12 1.66 -6.95
N ASN A 235 10.07 1.43 -8.25
CA ASN A 235 9.42 2.34 -9.20
C ASN A 235 7.90 2.40 -8.99
N TYR A 236 7.27 1.28 -8.61
CA TYR A 236 5.89 1.29 -8.11
C TYR A 236 5.80 2.17 -6.86
N ASN A 237 6.65 1.96 -5.86
CA ASN A 237 6.62 2.74 -4.61
C ASN A 237 7.29 4.13 -4.67
N LEU A 238 7.66 4.63 -5.85
CA LEU A 238 8.58 5.77 -6.01
C LEU A 238 8.14 7.03 -5.25
N ARG A 239 6.85 7.34 -5.18
CA ARG A 239 6.36 8.55 -4.46
C ARG A 239 6.51 8.41 -2.94
N ALA A 240 6.29 7.21 -2.40
CA ALA A 240 6.55 6.92 -0.99
C ALA A 240 8.07 6.91 -0.67
N GLU A 241 8.90 6.35 -1.55
CA GLU A 241 10.37 6.40 -1.45
C GLU A 241 10.88 7.84 -1.41
N VAL A 242 10.45 8.67 -2.38
CA VAL A 242 10.84 10.08 -2.53
C VAL A 242 10.38 10.91 -1.33
N ILE A 243 9.13 10.77 -0.89
CA ILE A 243 8.61 11.51 0.28
C ILE A 243 9.36 11.11 1.56
N LEU A 244 9.61 9.82 1.78
CA LEU A 244 10.36 9.36 2.96
C LEU A 244 11.80 9.86 2.94
N TYR A 245 12.47 9.83 1.77
CA TYR A 245 13.79 10.41 1.56
C TYR A 245 13.83 11.90 1.90
N PHE A 246 12.92 12.72 1.34
CA PHE A 246 12.89 14.16 1.63
C PHE A 246 12.56 14.48 3.09
N ASN A 247 11.71 13.69 3.75
CA ASN A 247 11.49 13.83 5.19
C ASN A 247 12.82 13.66 5.96
N VAL A 248 13.62 12.65 5.60
CA VAL A 248 14.90 12.35 6.26
C VAL A 248 16.00 13.38 5.94
N VAL A 249 16.07 13.90 4.71
CA VAL A 249 16.97 15.00 4.35
C VAL A 249 16.65 16.25 5.18
N LEU A 250 15.37 16.64 5.26
CA LEU A 250 14.93 17.81 6.04
C LEU A 250 15.09 17.63 7.56
N MET A 251 15.14 16.39 8.06
CA MET A 251 15.52 16.08 9.44
C MET A 251 17.04 16.23 9.64
N ASN A 252 17.85 15.76 8.68
CA ASN A 252 19.30 15.81 8.78
C ASN A 252 19.86 17.24 8.87
N GLU A 253 19.29 18.19 8.14
CA GLU A 253 19.71 19.61 8.22
C GLU A 253 19.57 20.23 9.62
N GLN A 254 18.70 19.66 10.47
CA GLN A 254 18.46 20.11 11.84
C GLN A 254 19.44 19.50 12.86
N ILE A 255 20.34 18.59 12.45
CA ILE A 255 21.39 18.04 13.31
C ILE A 255 22.46 19.13 13.54
N SER A 256 22.87 19.33 14.80
CA SER A 256 23.85 20.34 15.21
C SER A 256 25.32 19.88 15.11
N ASP A 257 25.56 18.58 14.98
CA ASP A 257 26.87 18.01 14.65
C ASP A 257 27.07 18.07 13.12
N GLU A 258 27.81 19.08 12.66
CA GLU A 258 28.07 19.30 11.23
C GLU A 258 28.91 18.18 10.58
N LEU A 259 29.78 17.49 11.32
CA LEU A 259 30.53 16.35 10.78
C LEU A 259 29.60 15.17 10.52
N LYS A 260 28.68 14.90 11.46
CA LYS A 260 27.67 13.85 11.34
C LYS A 260 26.63 14.18 10.28
N LYS A 261 26.21 15.45 10.17
CA LYS A 261 25.36 15.96 9.09
C LYS A 261 25.99 15.67 7.72
N ALA A 262 27.27 16.01 7.53
CA ALA A 262 27.99 15.76 6.28
C ALA A 262 28.14 14.26 5.94
N VAL A 263 28.46 13.42 6.94
CA VAL A 263 28.53 11.95 6.75
C VAL A 263 27.17 11.36 6.37
N ASN A 264 26.08 11.86 6.99
CA ASN A 264 24.73 11.47 6.64
C ASN A 264 24.34 11.94 5.22
N ILE A 265 24.69 13.17 4.81
CA ILE A 265 24.42 13.69 3.45
C ILE A 265 25.07 12.79 2.41
N SER A 266 26.36 12.48 2.52
CA SER A 266 27.04 11.56 1.60
C SER A 266 26.36 10.18 1.57
N SER A 267 25.89 9.69 2.72
CA SER A 267 25.13 8.42 2.81
C SER A 267 23.71 8.49 2.22
N LEU A 268 23.15 9.69 2.05
CA LEU A 268 21.84 9.96 1.44
C LEU A 268 21.98 10.18 -0.08
N GLU A 269 23.05 10.82 -0.54
CA GLU A 269 23.38 11.02 -1.95
C GLU A 269 23.70 9.70 -2.67
N ASP A 270 24.38 8.77 -2.00
CA ASP A 270 24.65 7.40 -2.49
C ASP A 270 23.38 6.49 -2.54
N THR A 271 22.20 7.00 -2.18
CA THR A 271 20.96 6.21 -2.22
C THR A 271 20.44 6.00 -3.65
N TRP A 272 19.74 4.88 -3.86
CA TRP A 272 18.99 4.63 -5.09
C TRP A 272 17.98 5.74 -5.40
N VAL A 273 17.31 6.27 -4.36
CA VAL A 273 16.25 7.28 -4.53
C VAL A 273 16.83 8.66 -4.84
N ALA A 274 17.97 9.06 -4.27
CA ALA A 274 18.69 10.27 -4.67
C ALA A 274 19.13 10.19 -6.14
N SER A 275 19.73 9.06 -6.54
CA SER A 275 20.09 8.78 -7.93
C SER A 275 18.88 8.86 -8.87
N LYS A 276 17.73 8.30 -8.45
CA LYS A 276 16.49 8.30 -9.25
C LYS A 276 15.82 9.68 -9.33
N ILE A 277 15.83 10.45 -8.24
CA ILE A 277 15.37 11.85 -8.22
C ILE A 277 16.16 12.67 -9.23
N LYS A 278 17.49 12.53 -9.24
CA LYS A 278 18.36 13.21 -10.21
C LYS A 278 18.03 12.80 -11.66
N GLU A 279 17.96 11.49 -11.92
CA GLU A 279 17.67 10.94 -13.25
C GLU A 279 16.34 11.46 -13.84
N GLU A 280 15.27 11.54 -13.03
CA GLU A 280 13.98 12.05 -13.52
C GLU A 280 13.92 13.59 -13.56
N THR A 281 14.60 14.30 -12.66
CA THR A 281 14.63 15.78 -12.67
C THR A 281 15.44 16.33 -13.85
N GLU A 282 16.46 15.59 -14.33
CA GLU A 282 17.18 15.90 -15.57
C GLU A 282 16.31 15.75 -16.84
N LYS A 283 15.26 14.92 -16.79
CA LYS A 283 14.29 14.74 -17.90
C LYS A 283 13.12 15.72 -17.81
N ASP A 284 12.67 16.02 -16.60
CA ASP A 284 11.52 16.86 -16.30
C ASP A 284 11.80 17.70 -15.05
N SER A 285 12.08 18.99 -15.23
CA SER A 285 12.36 19.91 -14.12
C SER A 285 11.18 20.10 -13.15
N LYS A 286 9.99 19.60 -13.48
CA LYS A 286 8.81 19.56 -12.61
C LYS A 286 8.55 18.18 -11.99
N PHE A 287 9.50 17.24 -12.10
CA PHE A 287 9.37 15.92 -11.48
C PHE A 287 9.10 16.03 -9.98
N LEU A 288 9.89 16.84 -9.26
CA LEU A 288 9.72 17.03 -7.82
C LEU A 288 8.40 17.71 -7.46
N ASP A 289 7.98 18.74 -8.22
CA ASP A 289 6.67 19.39 -8.04
C ASP A 289 5.53 18.35 -8.07
N LYS A 290 5.55 17.43 -9.04
CA LYS A 290 4.53 16.39 -9.24
C LYS A 290 4.57 15.28 -8.19
N MET A 291 5.69 15.12 -7.49
CA MET A 291 5.89 14.06 -6.50
C MET A 291 5.62 14.53 -5.07
N LEU A 292 5.72 15.85 -4.83
CA LEU A 292 5.55 16.50 -3.52
C LEU A 292 4.25 17.32 -3.39
N GLN A 293 3.47 17.44 -4.48
CA GLN A 293 2.01 17.67 -4.43
C GLN A 293 1.29 16.46 -3.81
#